data_AF-A0A839UWF0-F1
#
_entry.id   AF-A0A839UWF0-F1
#
_cell.length_a   1.000
_cell.length_b   1.000
_cell.length_c   1.000
_cell.angle_alpha   90.00
_cell.angle_beta   90.00
_cell.angle_gamma   90.00
#
_symmetry.space_group_name_H-M   'P 1'
#
loop_
_entity.id
_entity.type
_entity.pdbx_description
1 polymer ?
#
loop_
_entity_poly.entity_id
_entity_poly.type
_entity_poly.pdbx_seq_one_letter_code
_entity_poly.pdbx_strand_id
1 'polypeptide(L)'
;MQKDEAELLLAWLSHYGNLFGYRNLTIYDNGSTEPRTLAILQHAMRLGVVISTGYDQPHDFHQKGYHFANLIREWDRQSDYDFALPVDCDEFLAVFEDDRISTSRDAILAELNRYVGSERALRMDMSLFNVPGQEGWFSPDRSFHKGMLAAGTVAEIDNGQHEPRTIAGGHITTRLTYLHRHNRPFDAYIERTRAKLDPSCRHLTDPDEIRRLADDPLVPGNHLLRSLLRSEEDYHHQYARELRIRVDDLFGSGVELADANGPIHWDTNTYLARHPDVRRHEQGPLHHYLRFGWLEGRDVGAMRAA
;
A
#
# COMPACT_ATOMS: atom_id res chain seq x y z
N MET A 1 -4.54 -4.75 10.99
CA MET A 1 -5.83 -5.16 11.56
C MET A 1 -6.72 -5.51 10.39
N GLN A 2 -7.36 -6.68 10.38
CA GLN A 2 -8.10 -7.18 9.23
C GLN A 2 -9.46 -7.75 9.64
N LYS A 3 -10.38 -7.84 8.69
CA LYS A 3 -11.68 -8.50 8.86
C LYS A 3 -12.18 -9.08 7.53
N ASP A 4 -12.37 -10.40 7.48
CA ASP A 4 -12.97 -11.11 6.34
C ASP A 4 -12.23 -10.85 5.00
N GLU A 5 -10.89 -10.87 5.03
CA GLU A 5 -10.02 -10.59 3.88
C GLU A 5 -9.19 -11.82 3.46
N ALA A 6 -9.80 -13.01 3.38
CA ALA A 6 -9.09 -14.29 3.20
C ALA A 6 -7.98 -14.27 2.14
N GLU A 7 -8.28 -13.77 0.94
CA GLU A 7 -7.32 -13.78 -0.18
C GLU A 7 -6.12 -12.86 0.09
N LEU A 8 -6.38 -11.64 0.58
CA LEU A 8 -5.33 -10.69 0.95
C LEU A 8 -4.54 -11.19 2.15
N LEU A 9 -5.20 -11.75 3.16
CA LEU A 9 -4.56 -12.28 4.35
C LEU A 9 -3.61 -13.43 4.03
N LEU A 10 -3.98 -14.33 3.13
CA LEU A 10 -3.11 -15.41 2.68
C LEU A 10 -1.86 -14.89 1.96
N ALA A 11 -2.05 -13.92 1.06
CA ALA A 11 -0.95 -13.28 0.35
C ALA A 11 -0.04 -12.51 1.33
N TRP A 12 -0.61 -11.76 2.26
CA TRP A 12 0.08 -10.99 3.29
C TRP A 12 0.94 -11.92 4.17
N LEU A 13 0.38 -13.03 4.64
CA LEU A 13 1.10 -14.04 5.42
C LEU A 13 2.27 -14.65 4.64
N SER A 14 2.07 -14.93 3.35
CA SER A 14 3.11 -15.48 2.48
C SER A 14 4.25 -14.47 2.31
N HIS A 15 3.92 -13.21 2.08
CA HIS A 15 4.87 -12.13 1.88
C HIS A 15 5.66 -11.82 3.17
N TYR A 16 5.00 -11.39 4.24
CA TYR A 16 5.68 -11.01 5.48
C TYR A 16 6.25 -12.20 6.24
N GLY A 17 5.65 -13.38 6.12
CA GLY A 17 6.21 -14.63 6.66
C GLY A 17 7.53 -14.99 5.98
N ASN A 18 7.62 -14.81 4.66
CA ASN A 18 8.87 -15.00 3.92
C ASN A 18 9.90 -13.90 4.22
N LEU A 19 9.50 -12.65 4.50
CA LEU A 19 10.44 -11.56 4.80
C LEU A 19 11.01 -11.62 6.22
N PHE A 20 10.14 -11.83 7.21
CA PHE A 20 10.49 -11.63 8.63
C PHE A 20 10.35 -12.90 9.48
N GLY A 21 9.74 -13.95 8.93
CA GLY A 21 9.43 -15.18 9.67
C GLY A 21 8.13 -15.06 10.45
N TYR A 22 7.32 -16.13 10.42
CA TYR A 22 5.96 -16.14 10.99
C TYR A 22 5.87 -15.79 12.47
N ARG A 23 6.89 -16.12 13.27
CA ARG A 23 6.94 -15.81 14.72
C ARG A 23 7.07 -14.31 15.04
N ASN A 24 7.47 -13.51 14.05
CA ASN A 24 7.63 -12.06 14.19
C ASN A 24 6.40 -11.30 13.68
N LEU A 25 5.32 -12.01 13.35
CA LEU A 25 4.09 -11.40 12.86
C LEU A 25 3.03 -11.38 13.96
N THR A 26 2.32 -10.26 14.05
CA THR A 26 1.12 -10.13 14.89
C THR A 26 -0.04 -9.61 14.05
N ILE A 27 -1.19 -10.26 14.15
CA ILE A 27 -2.41 -9.89 13.42
C ILE A 27 -3.50 -9.55 14.44
N TYR A 28 -4.11 -8.39 14.26
CA TYR A 28 -5.39 -8.07 14.88
C TYR A 28 -6.52 -8.52 13.97
N ASP A 29 -7.32 -9.47 14.44
CA ASP A 29 -8.57 -9.87 13.80
C ASP A 29 -9.74 -9.07 14.40
N ASN A 30 -10.37 -8.22 13.60
CA ASN A 30 -11.47 -7.35 14.03
C ASN A 30 -12.83 -8.06 13.90
N GLY A 31 -12.90 -9.26 14.46
CA GLY A 31 -14.09 -10.11 14.49
C GLY A 31 -14.46 -10.66 13.12
N SER A 32 -13.54 -11.38 12.47
CA SER A 32 -13.85 -12.08 11.23
C SER A 32 -14.89 -13.18 11.47
N THR A 33 -15.74 -13.40 10.46
CA THR A 33 -16.78 -14.43 10.46
C THR A 33 -16.71 -15.33 9.22
N GLU A 34 -15.96 -14.91 8.20
CA GLU A 34 -15.77 -15.67 6.98
C GLU A 34 -14.97 -16.96 7.28
N PRO A 35 -15.52 -18.15 6.95
CA PRO A 35 -14.86 -19.43 7.26
C PRO A 35 -13.45 -19.56 6.69
N ARG A 36 -13.20 -19.01 5.50
CA ARG A 36 -11.86 -19.03 4.86
C ARG A 36 -10.86 -18.20 5.66
N THR A 37 -11.23 -16.98 6.05
CA THR A 37 -10.40 -16.11 6.89
C THR A 37 -10.07 -16.80 8.22
N LEU A 38 -11.07 -17.38 8.89
CA LEU A 38 -10.86 -18.11 10.15
C LEU A 38 -9.92 -19.31 9.99
N ALA A 39 -10.03 -20.08 8.91
CA ALA A 39 -9.13 -21.20 8.63
C ALA A 39 -7.68 -20.73 8.40
N ILE A 40 -7.50 -19.60 7.72
CA ILE A 40 -6.18 -18.99 7.49
C ILE A 40 -5.57 -18.50 8.81
N LEU A 41 -6.34 -17.82 9.66
CA LEU A 41 -5.87 -17.37 10.99
C LEU A 41 -5.43 -18.55 11.86
N GLN A 42 -6.21 -19.64 11.87
CA GLN A 42 -5.84 -20.87 12.59
C GLN A 42 -4.55 -21.50 12.04
N HIS A 43 -4.35 -21.46 10.72
CA HIS A 43 -3.11 -21.92 10.12
C HIS A 43 -1.92 -21.04 10.50
N ALA A 44 -2.08 -19.71 10.47
CA ALA A 44 -1.08 -18.74 10.87
C ALA A 44 -0.64 -18.96 12.34
N MET A 45 -1.59 -19.19 13.26
CA MET A 45 -1.28 -19.53 14.66
C MET A 45 -0.39 -20.77 14.77
N ARG A 46 -0.64 -21.82 13.96
CA ARG A 46 0.21 -23.03 13.95
C ARG A 46 1.62 -22.76 13.45
N LEU A 47 1.80 -21.75 12.60
CA LEU A 47 3.12 -21.29 12.14
C LEU A 47 3.83 -20.38 13.17
N GLY A 48 3.13 -19.99 14.24
CA GLY A 48 3.66 -19.15 15.32
C GLY A 48 3.31 -17.66 15.21
N VAL A 49 2.43 -17.28 14.29
CA VAL A 49 1.90 -15.91 14.20
C VAL A 49 1.03 -15.63 15.43
N VAL A 50 1.22 -14.47 16.05
CA VAL A 50 0.38 -14.04 17.18
C VAL A 50 -0.92 -13.45 16.62
N ILE A 51 -2.07 -13.98 17.03
CA ILE A 51 -3.38 -13.46 16.64
C ILE A 51 -4.07 -12.84 17.86
N SER A 52 -4.47 -11.57 17.74
CA SER A 52 -5.27 -10.87 18.73
C SER A 52 -6.72 -10.75 18.24
N THR A 53 -7.64 -11.41 18.94
CA THR A 53 -9.08 -11.43 18.63
C THR A 53 -9.92 -10.57 19.58
N GLY A 54 -9.27 -9.87 20.53
CA GLY A 54 -9.96 -9.09 21.58
C GLY A 54 -10.37 -7.67 21.17
N TYR A 55 -10.16 -7.30 19.91
CA TYR A 55 -10.40 -5.95 19.37
C TYR A 55 -11.36 -6.06 18.18
N ASP A 56 -12.60 -6.48 18.45
CA ASP A 56 -13.59 -6.90 17.45
C ASP A 56 -14.73 -5.90 17.23
N GLN A 57 -14.67 -4.72 17.87
CA GLN A 57 -15.70 -3.70 17.76
C GLN A 57 -15.33 -2.62 16.72
N PRO A 58 -16.31 -1.90 16.15
CA PRO A 58 -16.05 -0.79 15.22
C PRO A 58 -15.18 0.33 15.81
N HIS A 59 -15.30 0.59 17.11
CA HIS A 59 -14.49 1.62 17.78
C HIS A 59 -13.01 1.22 17.92
N ASP A 60 -12.70 -0.09 17.95
CA ASP A 60 -11.31 -0.57 17.95
C ASP A 60 -10.67 -0.29 16.59
N PHE A 61 -11.42 -0.52 15.51
CA PHE A 61 -10.96 -0.20 14.16
C PHE A 61 -10.68 1.31 14.01
N HIS A 62 -11.55 2.16 14.56
CA HIS A 62 -11.34 3.61 14.58
C HIS A 62 -10.21 4.07 15.53
N GLN A 63 -9.63 3.16 16.31
CA GLN A 63 -8.49 3.42 17.19
C GLN A 63 -7.30 2.51 16.87
N LYS A 64 -7.25 1.93 15.66
CA LYS A 64 -6.20 0.96 15.29
C LYS A 64 -4.78 1.50 15.48
N GLY A 65 -4.55 2.80 15.24
CA GLY A 65 -3.26 3.42 15.49
C GLY A 65 -2.85 3.36 16.97
N TYR A 66 -3.79 3.63 17.88
CA TYR A 66 -3.57 3.52 19.33
C TYR A 66 -3.27 2.07 19.75
N HIS A 67 -4.00 1.09 19.23
CA HIS A 67 -3.76 -0.32 19.52
C HIS A 67 -2.37 -0.78 19.04
N PHE A 68 -1.95 -0.40 17.83
CA PHE A 68 -0.61 -0.69 17.33
C PHE A 68 0.47 -0.03 18.18
N ALA A 69 0.31 1.24 18.54
CA ALA A 69 1.27 1.93 19.38
C ALA A 69 1.44 1.25 20.75
N ASN A 70 0.35 0.79 21.36
CA ASN A 70 0.41 0.06 22.62
C ASN A 70 1.11 -1.30 22.50
N LEU A 71 0.87 -2.03 21.42
CA LEU A 71 1.57 -3.29 21.17
C LEU A 71 3.07 -3.08 20.98
N ILE A 72 3.46 -2.06 20.22
CA ILE A 72 4.87 -1.75 19.97
C ILE A 72 5.56 -1.33 21.28
N ARG A 73 4.89 -0.58 22.16
CA ARG A 73 5.40 -0.29 23.51
C ARG A 73 5.53 -1.53 24.41
N GLU A 74 4.78 -2.59 24.14
CA GLU A 74 4.97 -3.88 24.80
C GLU A 74 6.19 -4.59 24.25
N TRP A 75 6.36 -4.64 22.93
CA TRP A 75 7.55 -5.19 22.29
C TRP A 75 8.82 -4.49 22.76
N ASP A 76 8.81 -3.15 22.86
CA ASP A 76 9.93 -2.35 23.39
C ASP A 76 10.41 -2.78 24.77
N ARG A 77 9.53 -3.40 25.57
CA ARG A 77 9.84 -3.88 26.93
C ARG A 77 10.21 -5.36 26.99
N GLN A 78 9.83 -6.15 25.99
CA GLN A 78 9.84 -7.62 26.08
C GLN A 78 10.63 -8.33 24.97
N SER A 79 10.93 -7.64 23.87
CA SER A 79 11.44 -8.24 22.64
C SER A 79 12.67 -7.49 22.14
N ASP A 80 13.53 -8.22 21.44
CA ASP A 80 14.64 -7.65 20.67
C ASP A 80 14.24 -7.62 19.20
N TYR A 81 14.25 -6.44 18.59
CA TYR A 81 13.87 -6.20 17.20
C TYR A 81 14.40 -4.84 16.73
N ASP A 82 14.56 -4.65 15.43
CA ASP A 82 15.08 -3.39 14.88
C ASP A 82 13.97 -2.38 14.54
N PHE A 83 12.88 -2.86 13.93
CA PHE A 83 11.80 -2.03 13.41
C PHE A 83 10.41 -2.63 13.66
N ALA A 84 9.44 -1.77 13.96
CA ALA A 84 8.03 -2.10 14.00
C ALA A 84 7.32 -1.52 12.77
N LEU A 85 6.65 -2.39 12.01
CA LEU A 85 5.91 -2.05 10.80
C LEU A 85 4.41 -2.17 11.06
N PRO A 86 3.66 -1.07 11.17
CA PRO A 86 2.21 -1.10 11.16
C PRO A 86 1.72 -1.17 9.71
N VAL A 87 1.01 -2.25 9.34
CA VAL A 87 0.69 -2.60 7.94
C VAL A 87 -0.78 -3.03 7.81
N ASP A 88 -1.46 -2.57 6.75
CA ASP A 88 -2.78 -3.07 6.34
C ASP A 88 -2.68 -4.36 5.48
N CYS A 89 -3.77 -5.13 5.40
CA CYS A 89 -3.74 -6.45 4.76
C CYS A 89 -3.51 -6.39 3.23
N ASP A 90 -3.75 -5.23 2.61
CA ASP A 90 -3.55 -4.96 1.19
C ASP A 90 -2.19 -4.33 0.86
N GLU A 91 -1.29 -4.20 1.84
CA GLU A 91 0.00 -3.51 1.69
C GLU A 91 1.18 -4.48 1.69
N PHE A 92 1.92 -4.53 0.58
CA PHE A 92 3.05 -5.46 0.38
C PHE A 92 4.36 -4.70 0.26
N LEU A 93 5.31 -4.98 1.15
CA LEU A 93 6.58 -4.26 1.23
C LEU A 93 7.44 -4.55 0.00
N ALA A 94 7.99 -3.49 -0.58
CA ALA A 94 8.92 -3.58 -1.69
C ALA A 94 9.99 -2.51 -1.53
N VAL A 95 11.04 -2.59 -2.36
CA VAL A 95 12.13 -1.62 -2.39
C VAL A 95 12.40 -1.16 -3.82
N PHE A 96 12.61 0.15 -3.99
CA PHE A 96 13.13 0.72 -5.21
C PHE A 96 14.60 0.36 -5.37
N GLU A 97 14.94 -0.36 -6.43
CA GLU A 97 16.29 -0.44 -6.96
C GLU A 97 16.44 0.58 -8.10
N ASP A 98 17.63 0.68 -8.70
CA ASP A 98 17.86 1.72 -9.70
C ASP A 98 17.14 1.44 -11.03
N ASP A 99 16.79 0.18 -11.30
CA ASP A 99 16.22 -0.31 -12.55
C ASP A 99 15.00 -1.24 -12.37
N ARG A 100 14.52 -1.41 -11.14
CA ARG A 100 13.38 -2.27 -10.76
C ARG A 100 12.79 -1.94 -9.40
N ILE A 101 11.64 -2.55 -9.13
CA ILE A 101 11.05 -2.63 -7.79
C ILE A 101 11.11 -4.09 -7.36
N SER A 102 11.63 -4.34 -6.17
CA SER A 102 11.92 -5.69 -5.70
C SER A 102 11.10 -6.02 -4.46
N THR A 103 10.46 -7.18 -4.48
CA THR A 103 9.82 -7.81 -3.33
C THR A 103 10.74 -8.86 -2.67
N SER A 104 11.98 -8.99 -3.17
CA SER A 104 12.90 -10.00 -2.66
C SER A 104 13.31 -9.72 -1.22
N ARG A 105 13.43 -10.80 -0.43
CA ARG A 105 13.85 -10.73 0.96
C ARG A 105 15.21 -10.04 1.09
N ASP A 106 16.17 -10.41 0.25
CA ASP A 106 17.54 -9.90 0.36
C ASP A 106 17.62 -8.39 0.08
N ALA A 107 16.91 -7.89 -0.95
CA ALA A 107 16.92 -6.45 -1.26
C ALA A 107 16.22 -5.63 -0.16
N ILE A 108 15.08 -6.12 0.35
CA ILE A 108 14.34 -5.44 1.42
C ILE A 108 15.15 -5.41 2.72
N LEU A 109 15.74 -6.54 3.13
CA LEU A 109 16.56 -6.59 4.33
C LEU A 109 17.84 -5.77 4.19
N ALA A 110 18.45 -5.74 3.00
CA ALA A 110 19.61 -4.89 2.74
C ALA A 110 19.27 -3.40 2.90
N GLU A 111 18.09 -2.95 2.44
CA GLU A 111 17.64 -1.58 2.63
C GLU A 111 17.33 -1.27 4.10
N LEU A 112 16.62 -2.15 4.81
CA LEU A 112 16.32 -1.98 6.24
C LEU A 112 17.60 -1.89 7.09
N ASN A 113 18.61 -2.72 6.79
CA ASN A 113 19.88 -2.76 7.51
C ASN A 113 20.64 -1.42 7.47
N ARG A 114 20.38 -0.56 6.48
CA ARG A 114 21.00 0.78 6.39
C ARG A 114 20.56 1.72 7.51
N TYR A 115 19.44 1.42 8.17
CA TYR A 115 18.80 2.29 9.16
C TYR A 115 18.80 1.70 10.56
N VAL A 116 19.43 0.54 10.78
CA VAL A 116 19.54 -0.08 12.11
C VAL A 116 20.22 0.90 13.06
N GLY A 117 19.61 1.12 14.23
CA GLY A 117 20.05 2.11 15.22
C GLY A 117 19.57 3.54 14.97
N SER A 118 18.74 3.79 13.94
CA SER A 118 18.04 5.08 13.77
C SER A 118 17.05 5.32 14.91
N GLU A 119 16.92 6.57 15.35
CA GLU A 119 15.88 6.99 16.31
C GLU A 119 14.67 7.66 15.62
N ARG A 120 14.76 7.87 14.31
CA ARG A 120 13.76 8.58 13.48
C ARG A 120 12.84 7.59 12.79
N ALA A 121 11.62 8.02 12.49
CA ALA A 121 10.70 7.23 11.67
C ALA A 121 11.31 7.02 10.27
N LEU A 122 11.06 5.85 9.69
CA LEU A 122 11.41 5.56 8.31
C LEU A 122 10.17 5.76 7.44
N ARG A 123 10.26 6.67 6.48
CA ARG A 123 9.16 7.05 5.59
C ARG A 123 9.33 6.38 4.23
N MET A 124 8.22 5.83 3.75
CA MET A 124 7.97 5.52 2.35
C MET A 124 7.23 6.73 1.79
N ASP A 125 7.91 7.55 1.01
CA ASP A 125 7.36 8.83 0.56
C ASP A 125 6.47 8.72 -0.68
N MET A 126 6.37 7.52 -1.26
CA MET A 126 5.47 7.20 -2.36
C MET A 126 4.99 5.77 -2.20
N SER A 127 3.70 5.54 -2.43
CA SER A 127 3.08 4.22 -2.49
C SER A 127 2.62 3.90 -3.91
N LEU A 128 2.55 2.62 -4.25
CA LEU A 128 2.16 2.17 -5.58
C LEU A 128 0.83 1.41 -5.50
N PHE A 129 -0.19 1.87 -6.21
CA PHE A 129 -1.53 1.27 -6.19
C PHE A 129 -1.78 0.44 -7.43
N ASN A 130 -2.28 -0.78 -7.25
CA ASN A 130 -2.55 -1.68 -8.36
C ASN A 130 -3.56 -1.06 -9.34
N VAL A 131 -3.36 -1.33 -10.63
CA VAL A 131 -4.25 -0.85 -11.70
C VAL A 131 -5.34 -1.91 -11.94
N PRO A 132 -6.63 -1.58 -11.75
CA PRO A 132 -7.73 -2.51 -12.01
C PRO A 132 -7.70 -3.11 -13.42
N GLY A 133 -7.80 -4.43 -13.50
CA GLY A 133 -7.81 -5.16 -14.77
C GLY A 133 -6.44 -5.31 -15.45
N GLN A 134 -5.36 -4.80 -14.84
CA GLN A 134 -3.99 -4.90 -15.38
C GLN A 134 -3.09 -5.55 -14.33
N GLU A 135 -2.99 -6.88 -14.36
CA GLU A 135 -2.16 -7.63 -13.42
C GLU A 135 -0.70 -7.20 -13.48
N GLY A 136 -0.05 -7.09 -12.32
CA GLY A 136 1.34 -6.62 -12.19
C GLY A 136 1.53 -5.11 -12.36
N TRP A 137 0.53 -4.36 -12.85
CA TRP A 137 0.65 -2.92 -13.04
C TRP A 137 0.25 -2.14 -11.80
N PHE A 138 1.06 -1.14 -11.47
CA PHE A 138 0.83 -0.21 -10.39
C PHE A 138 1.00 1.24 -10.85
N SER A 139 0.27 2.16 -10.23
CA SER A 139 0.37 3.60 -10.43
C SER A 139 0.92 4.26 -9.15
N PRO A 140 1.88 5.19 -9.24
CA PRO A 140 2.41 5.87 -8.08
C PRO A 140 1.41 6.91 -7.55
N ASP A 141 1.10 6.80 -6.26
CA ASP A 141 0.52 7.90 -5.49
C ASP A 141 1.64 8.59 -4.70
N ARG A 142 1.99 9.79 -5.16
CA ARG A 142 3.11 10.60 -4.65
C ARG A 142 2.76 11.38 -3.38
N SER A 143 1.47 11.45 -3.06
CA SER A 143 0.92 12.09 -1.87
C SER A 143 0.62 11.09 -0.75
N PHE A 144 0.55 9.81 -1.10
CA PHE A 144 0.30 8.75 -0.14
C PHE A 144 1.62 8.27 0.44
N HIS A 145 1.75 8.45 1.74
CA HIS A 145 2.92 8.07 2.51
C HIS A 145 2.56 6.98 3.50
N LYS A 146 3.56 6.18 3.84
CA LYS A 146 3.51 5.23 4.95
C LYS A 146 4.82 5.31 5.71
N GLY A 147 4.83 4.77 6.91
CA GLY A 147 6.06 4.72 7.69
C GLY A 147 6.16 3.52 8.61
N MET A 148 7.35 3.36 9.14
CA MET A 148 7.67 2.39 10.18
C MET A 148 8.56 3.04 11.24
N LEU A 149 8.65 2.38 12.39
CA LEU A 149 9.27 2.91 13.60
C LEU A 149 10.48 2.07 13.96
N ALA A 150 11.55 2.71 14.39
CA ALA A 150 12.66 2.01 15.04
C ALA A 150 12.23 1.52 16.44
N ALA A 151 12.80 0.41 16.89
CA ALA A 151 12.51 -0.14 18.21
C ALA A 151 12.79 0.85 19.34
N GLY A 152 11.95 0.87 20.36
CA GLY A 152 12.08 1.76 21.53
C GLY A 152 11.68 3.21 21.27
N THR A 153 11.19 3.55 20.08
CA THR A 153 11.00 4.95 19.69
C THR A 153 9.55 5.40 19.51
N VAL A 154 8.55 4.51 19.62
CA VAL A 154 7.16 4.84 19.27
C VAL A 154 6.58 5.97 20.15
N ALA A 155 6.14 7.05 19.51
CA ALA A 155 5.36 8.10 20.17
C ALA A 155 3.87 7.96 19.83
N GLU A 156 3.55 7.94 18.53
CA GLU A 156 2.18 7.89 18.04
C GLU A 156 2.11 7.16 16.70
N ILE A 157 0.98 6.51 16.43
CA ILE A 157 0.66 5.94 15.13
C ILE A 157 -0.72 6.47 14.76
N ASP A 158 -0.82 7.14 13.62
CA ASP A 158 -2.10 7.59 13.10
C ASP A 158 -2.94 6.38 12.63
N ASN A 159 -4.26 6.55 12.58
CA ASN A 159 -5.14 5.44 12.23
C ASN A 159 -4.94 4.95 10.79
N GLY A 160 -4.44 5.78 9.87
CA GLY A 160 -4.11 5.36 8.52
C GLY A 160 -2.70 4.76 8.40
N GLN A 161 -1.91 4.76 9.48
CA GLN A 161 -0.49 4.39 9.48
C GLN A 161 0.36 5.20 8.49
N HIS A 162 -0.10 6.39 8.07
CA HIS A 162 0.55 7.19 7.05
C HIS A 162 1.85 7.82 7.54
N GLU A 163 1.83 8.34 8.76
CA GLU A 163 2.94 9.10 9.35
C GLU A 163 3.11 8.75 10.83
N PRO A 164 3.48 7.49 11.15
CA PRO A 164 3.83 7.13 12.51
C PRO A 164 5.02 7.97 12.99
N ARG A 165 4.96 8.42 14.24
CA ARG A 165 5.94 9.34 14.83
C ARG A 165 6.77 8.67 15.90
N THR A 166 8.06 9.00 15.89
CA THR A 166 8.99 8.63 16.96
C THR A 166 9.10 9.74 18.00
N ILE A 167 9.61 9.38 19.19
CA ILE A 167 9.89 10.32 20.29
C ILE A 167 10.92 11.38 19.87
N ALA A 168 11.95 10.99 19.11
CA ALA A 168 12.98 11.91 18.60
C ALA A 168 12.43 12.88 17.53
N GLY A 169 11.32 12.53 16.89
CA GLY A 169 10.69 13.33 15.84
C GLY A 169 11.41 13.27 14.49
N GLY A 170 10.73 13.80 13.47
CA GLY A 170 11.20 13.77 12.09
C GLY A 170 11.23 12.36 11.46
N HIS A 171 11.65 12.29 10.20
CA HIS A 171 11.74 11.03 9.45
C HIS A 171 12.94 11.00 8.49
N ILE A 172 13.32 9.79 8.10
CA ILE A 172 14.27 9.50 7.02
C ILE A 172 13.47 8.90 5.86
N THR A 173 13.60 9.46 4.66
CA THR A 173 12.99 8.88 3.46
C THR A 173 13.82 7.68 3.01
N THR A 174 13.20 6.52 2.91
CA THR A 174 13.84 5.27 2.50
C THR A 174 13.57 4.95 1.04
N ARG A 175 14.21 3.90 0.51
CA ARG A 175 13.86 3.32 -0.79
C ARG A 175 12.69 2.34 -0.70
N LEU A 176 12.15 2.11 0.50
CA LEU A 176 11.01 1.20 0.69
C LEU A 176 9.72 1.84 0.19
N THR A 177 8.80 1.01 -0.25
CA THR A 177 7.46 1.37 -0.70
C THR A 177 6.48 0.25 -0.38
N TYR A 178 5.19 0.55 -0.45
CA TYR A 178 4.17 -0.49 -0.53
C TYR A 178 3.61 -0.62 -1.94
N LEU A 179 3.43 -1.88 -2.34
CA LEU A 179 2.53 -2.27 -3.42
C LEU A 179 1.14 -2.49 -2.78
N HIS A 180 0.23 -1.57 -3.00
CA HIS A 180 -1.15 -1.62 -2.52
C HIS A 180 -2.01 -2.42 -3.48
N ARG A 181 -2.60 -3.52 -3.00
CA ARG A 181 -3.64 -4.30 -3.69
C ARG A 181 -5.04 -3.82 -3.28
N HIS A 182 -5.25 -2.52 -3.44
CA HIS A 182 -6.44 -1.82 -2.96
C HIS A 182 -7.57 -1.77 -3.98
N ASN A 183 -7.22 -1.48 -5.24
CA ASN A 183 -8.19 -1.23 -6.29
C ASN A 183 -8.73 -2.56 -6.83
N ARG A 184 -10.03 -2.59 -7.14
CA ARG A 184 -10.75 -3.81 -7.51
C ARG A 184 -11.26 -3.71 -8.95
N PRO A 185 -11.56 -4.83 -9.62
CA PRO A 185 -12.36 -4.81 -10.83
C PRO A 185 -13.66 -4.01 -10.64
N PHE A 186 -14.13 -3.35 -11.70
CA PHE A 186 -15.23 -2.40 -11.60
C PHE A 186 -16.50 -2.99 -10.98
N ASP A 187 -16.87 -4.22 -11.36
CA ASP A 187 -18.03 -4.93 -10.79
C ASP A 187 -17.91 -5.09 -9.27
N ALA A 188 -16.76 -5.58 -8.79
CA ALA A 188 -16.50 -5.75 -7.37
C ALA A 188 -16.44 -4.41 -6.61
N TYR A 189 -16.01 -3.32 -7.27
CA TYR A 189 -16.09 -1.97 -6.73
C TYR A 189 -17.53 -1.51 -6.54
N ILE A 190 -18.40 -1.73 -7.54
CA ILE A 190 -19.83 -1.39 -7.45
C ILE A 190 -20.54 -2.24 -6.39
N GLU A 191 -20.31 -3.55 -6.36
CA GLU A 191 -20.88 -4.46 -5.35
C GLU A 191 -20.51 -4.03 -3.92
N ARG A 192 -19.23 -3.75 -3.67
CA ARG A 192 -18.76 -3.31 -2.35
C ARG A 192 -19.31 -1.93 -1.99
N THR A 193 -19.42 -1.03 -2.96
CA THR A 193 -20.05 0.28 -2.76
C THR A 193 -21.51 0.10 -2.32
N ARG A 194 -22.26 -0.77 -3.01
CA ARG A 194 -23.65 -1.09 -2.64
C ARG A 194 -23.76 -1.73 -1.26
N ALA A 195 -22.84 -2.61 -0.88
CA ALA A 195 -22.84 -3.24 0.44
C ALA A 195 -22.64 -2.21 1.58
N LYS A 196 -21.90 -1.13 1.33
CA LYS A 196 -21.66 -0.03 2.28
C LYS A 196 -22.79 0.98 2.37
N LEU A 197 -23.70 1.01 1.38
CA LEU A 197 -24.87 1.90 1.42
C LEU A 197 -25.88 1.45 2.47
N ASP A 198 -26.67 2.42 2.92
CA ASP A 198 -27.89 2.15 3.69
C ASP A 198 -28.76 1.12 2.92
N PRO A 199 -29.38 0.13 3.61
CA PRO A 199 -30.23 -0.88 2.98
C PRO A 199 -31.27 -0.31 2.00
N SER A 200 -31.83 0.86 2.29
CA SER A 200 -32.80 1.56 1.44
C SER A 200 -32.21 2.07 0.12
N CYS A 201 -30.89 2.24 0.02
CA CYS A 201 -30.21 2.77 -1.15
C CYS A 201 -29.54 1.69 -2.01
N ARG A 202 -29.44 0.44 -1.54
CA ARG A 202 -28.65 -0.61 -2.21
C ARG A 202 -29.21 -1.04 -3.56
N HIS A 203 -30.51 -0.91 -3.75
CA HIS A 203 -31.23 -1.34 -4.95
C HIS A 203 -31.35 -0.24 -6.02
N LEU A 204 -30.88 0.98 -5.73
CA LEU A 204 -31.00 2.12 -6.65
C LEU A 204 -30.23 1.86 -7.94
N THR A 205 -30.90 2.05 -9.07
CA THR A 205 -30.36 1.85 -10.43
C THR A 205 -30.63 3.03 -11.36
N ASP A 206 -31.64 3.86 -11.07
CA ASP A 206 -31.95 5.06 -11.84
C ASP A 206 -30.91 6.18 -11.56
N PRO A 207 -30.14 6.62 -12.56
CA PRO A 207 -29.12 7.66 -12.39
C PRO A 207 -29.67 9.01 -11.88
N ASP A 208 -30.90 9.40 -12.25
CA ASP A 208 -31.45 10.69 -11.84
C ASP A 208 -31.87 10.68 -10.37
N GLU A 209 -32.45 9.57 -9.92
CA GLU A 209 -32.70 9.33 -8.50
C GLU A 209 -31.40 9.28 -7.67
N ILE A 210 -30.38 8.56 -8.16
CA ILE A 210 -29.08 8.48 -7.48
C ILE A 210 -28.46 9.86 -7.35
N ARG A 211 -28.48 10.71 -8.39
CA ARG A 211 -27.97 12.10 -8.34
C ARG A 211 -28.70 12.92 -7.29
N ARG A 212 -30.04 12.90 -7.31
CA ARG A 212 -30.88 13.63 -6.35
C ARG A 212 -30.57 13.24 -4.91
N LEU A 213 -30.42 11.95 -4.62
CA LEU A 213 -30.08 11.46 -3.28
C LEU A 213 -28.61 11.70 -2.90
N ALA A 214 -27.70 11.70 -3.86
CA ALA A 214 -26.28 12.01 -3.63
C ALA A 214 -26.04 13.48 -3.27
N ASP A 215 -26.92 14.38 -3.73
CA ASP A 215 -26.87 15.82 -3.41
C ASP A 215 -27.57 16.16 -2.08
N ASP A 216 -28.33 15.23 -1.49
CA ASP A 216 -29.00 15.42 -0.21
C ASP A 216 -28.03 15.12 0.96
N PRO A 217 -27.67 16.12 1.80
CA PRO A 217 -26.77 15.91 2.93
C PRO A 217 -27.37 15.06 4.06
N LEU A 218 -28.69 14.86 4.07
CA LEU A 218 -29.39 14.06 5.08
C LEU A 218 -29.36 12.56 4.77
N VAL A 219 -28.99 12.16 3.54
CA VAL A 219 -28.90 10.76 3.14
C VAL A 219 -27.60 10.15 3.68
N PRO A 220 -27.66 9.14 4.56
CA PRO A 220 -26.47 8.48 5.08
C PRO A 220 -25.66 7.84 3.94
N GLY A 221 -24.37 8.17 3.87
CA GLY A 221 -23.49 7.63 2.81
C GLY A 221 -23.73 8.23 1.43
N ASN A 222 -24.36 9.41 1.32
CA ASN A 222 -24.59 10.11 0.04
C ASN A 222 -23.33 10.25 -0.85
N HIS A 223 -22.14 10.41 -0.26
CA HIS A 223 -20.87 10.45 -0.98
C HIS A 223 -20.56 9.13 -1.74
N LEU A 224 -21.03 7.99 -1.24
CA LEU A 224 -20.92 6.69 -1.92
C LEU A 224 -21.93 6.56 -3.06
N LEU A 225 -23.04 7.29 -3.06
CA LEU A 225 -24.01 7.25 -4.16
C LEU A 225 -23.41 7.77 -5.46
N ARG A 226 -22.52 8.79 -5.40
CA ARG A 226 -21.81 9.28 -6.59
C ARG A 226 -20.94 8.21 -7.25
N SER A 227 -20.40 7.27 -6.48
CA SER A 227 -19.64 6.13 -6.98
C SER A 227 -20.47 5.21 -7.89
N LEU A 228 -21.79 5.14 -7.68
CA LEU A 228 -22.69 4.34 -8.52
C LEU A 228 -22.99 4.98 -9.89
N LEU A 229 -22.72 6.28 -10.04
CA LEU A 229 -22.91 7.01 -11.30
C LEU A 229 -21.71 6.89 -12.24
N ARG A 230 -20.61 6.32 -11.75
CA ARG A 230 -19.36 6.21 -12.50
C ARG A 230 -19.52 5.12 -13.57
N SER A 231 -19.14 5.40 -14.81
CA SER A 231 -19.02 4.36 -15.83
C SER A 231 -17.77 3.50 -15.61
N GLU A 232 -17.76 2.27 -16.13
CA GLU A 232 -16.55 1.44 -16.13
C GLU A 232 -15.39 2.15 -16.86
N GLU A 233 -15.70 2.78 -17.99
CA GLU A 233 -14.75 3.57 -18.78
C GLU A 233 -14.10 4.69 -17.93
N ASP A 234 -14.91 5.48 -17.21
CA ASP A 234 -14.43 6.55 -16.31
C ASP A 234 -13.63 5.99 -15.13
N TYR A 235 -13.97 4.79 -14.65
CA TYR A 235 -13.24 4.10 -13.59
C TYR A 235 -11.82 3.73 -14.02
N HIS A 236 -11.66 3.23 -15.24
CA HIS A 236 -10.34 2.88 -15.78
C HIS A 236 -9.56 4.09 -16.29
N HIS A 237 -10.24 5.12 -16.79
CA HIS A 237 -9.60 6.30 -17.40
C HIS A 237 -8.65 7.04 -16.46
N GLN A 238 -8.93 7.07 -15.16
CA GLN A 238 -8.06 7.72 -14.17
C GLN A 238 -6.66 7.09 -14.12
N TYR A 239 -6.55 5.77 -14.36
CA TYR A 239 -5.26 5.07 -14.35
C TYR A 239 -4.57 5.12 -15.72
N ALA A 240 -5.33 5.27 -16.81
CA ALA A 240 -4.78 5.35 -18.16
C ALA A 240 -3.97 6.63 -18.41
N ARG A 241 -4.24 7.70 -17.64
CA ARG A 241 -3.56 8.99 -17.76
C ARG A 241 -2.31 9.12 -16.89
N GLU A 242 -2.20 8.27 -15.89
CA GLU A 242 -1.08 8.28 -14.96
C GLU A 242 0.08 7.43 -15.49
N LEU A 243 1.28 7.75 -15.00
CA LEU A 243 2.42 6.85 -15.12
C LEU A 243 2.10 5.54 -14.42
N ARG A 244 2.40 4.42 -15.06
CA ARG A 244 2.28 3.09 -14.47
C ARG A 244 3.59 2.34 -14.63
N ILE A 245 3.84 1.44 -13.70
CA ILE A 245 4.98 0.54 -13.66
C ILE A 245 4.50 -0.89 -13.50
N ARG A 246 5.08 -1.82 -14.25
CA ARG A 246 4.87 -3.25 -14.02
C ARG A 246 5.91 -3.77 -13.02
N VAL A 247 5.44 -4.53 -12.04
CA VAL A 247 6.26 -5.20 -11.03
C VAL A 247 6.08 -6.70 -11.18
N ASP A 248 7.05 -7.36 -11.81
CA ASP A 248 7.05 -8.81 -12.02
C ASP A 248 8.10 -9.48 -11.14
N ASP A 249 7.65 -10.30 -10.19
CA ASP A 249 8.55 -11.01 -9.27
C ASP A 249 9.22 -12.24 -9.91
N LEU A 250 8.76 -12.68 -11.09
CA LEU A 250 9.04 -14.04 -11.58
C LEU A 250 10.20 -14.18 -12.56
N PHE A 251 10.68 -13.11 -13.23
CA PHE A 251 11.66 -13.29 -14.32
C PHE A 251 12.76 -12.22 -14.47
N GLY A 252 12.89 -11.28 -13.53
CA GLY A 252 13.99 -10.30 -13.56
C GLY A 252 14.08 -9.49 -14.85
N SER A 253 12.99 -9.41 -15.62
CA SER A 253 12.88 -8.52 -16.77
C SER A 253 12.88 -7.09 -16.25
N GLY A 254 13.62 -6.21 -16.92
CA GLY A 254 13.74 -4.80 -16.53
C GLY A 254 12.39 -4.09 -16.41
N VAL A 255 12.44 -2.85 -15.92
CA VAL A 255 11.23 -2.05 -15.69
C VAL A 255 10.45 -1.77 -16.96
N GLU A 256 9.16 -2.12 -16.93
CA GLU A 256 8.19 -1.70 -17.91
C GLU A 256 7.37 -0.54 -17.36
N LEU A 257 7.42 0.59 -18.06
CA LEU A 257 6.67 1.79 -17.74
C LEU A 257 5.66 2.07 -18.86
N ALA A 258 4.54 2.70 -18.54
CA ALA A 258 3.58 3.18 -19.53
C ALA A 258 2.81 4.39 -19.00
N ASP A 259 2.46 5.32 -19.88
CA ASP A 259 1.56 6.43 -19.57
C ASP A 259 0.45 6.55 -20.63
N ALA A 260 -0.25 7.69 -20.68
CA ALA A 260 -1.28 7.98 -21.69
C ALA A 260 -0.79 7.86 -23.15
N ASN A 261 0.51 7.97 -23.38
CA ASN A 261 1.13 7.95 -24.69
C ASN A 261 1.68 6.56 -25.08
N GLY A 262 1.48 5.55 -24.23
CA GLY A 262 1.93 4.18 -24.48
C GLY A 262 3.17 3.78 -23.64
N PRO A 263 3.85 2.70 -24.03
CA PRO A 263 5.00 2.16 -23.31
C PRO A 263 6.20 3.12 -23.30
N ILE A 264 6.95 3.08 -22.21
CA ILE A 264 8.17 3.83 -21.97
C ILE A 264 9.29 2.83 -21.74
N HIS A 265 10.31 2.84 -22.60
CA HIS A 265 11.51 2.05 -22.38
C HIS A 265 12.39 2.73 -21.32
N TRP A 266 12.62 2.04 -20.21
CA TRP A 266 13.47 2.53 -19.12
C TRP A 266 14.90 2.00 -19.26
N ASP A 267 15.88 2.89 -19.20
CA ASP A 267 17.29 2.54 -19.01
C ASP A 267 17.93 3.52 -18.03
N THR A 268 18.35 3.00 -16.88
CA THR A 268 18.91 3.77 -15.78
C THR A 268 20.16 4.56 -16.18
N ASN A 269 21.04 3.95 -16.96
CA ASN A 269 22.30 4.59 -17.38
C ASN A 269 22.04 5.77 -18.31
N THR A 270 21.12 5.60 -19.26
CA THR A 270 20.68 6.65 -20.17
C THR A 270 20.01 7.80 -19.41
N TYR A 271 19.12 7.48 -18.47
CA TYR A 271 18.48 8.49 -17.63
C TYR A 271 19.50 9.30 -16.82
N LEU A 272 20.46 8.63 -16.16
CA LEU A 272 21.53 9.30 -15.40
C LEU A 272 22.56 10.05 -16.25
N ALA A 273 22.75 9.66 -17.51
CA ALA A 273 23.60 10.38 -18.45
C ALA A 273 22.96 11.71 -18.89
N ARG A 274 21.62 11.73 -19.06
CA ARG A 274 20.84 12.92 -19.42
C ARG A 274 20.53 13.82 -18.23
N HIS A 275 20.40 13.24 -17.04
CA HIS A 275 20.05 13.92 -15.80
C HIS A 275 21.09 13.66 -14.71
N PRO A 276 22.32 14.22 -14.81
CA PRO A 276 23.39 13.95 -13.84
C PRO A 276 23.08 14.40 -12.40
N ASP A 277 22.15 15.36 -12.25
CA ASP A 277 21.66 15.84 -10.95
C ASP A 277 20.99 14.72 -10.14
N VAL A 278 20.34 13.77 -10.81
CA VAL A 278 19.63 12.63 -10.20
C VAL A 278 20.59 11.68 -9.48
N ARG A 279 21.89 11.69 -9.79
CA ARG A 279 22.89 10.89 -9.07
C ARG A 279 22.97 11.23 -7.58
N ARG A 280 22.48 12.40 -7.18
CA ARG A 280 22.39 12.85 -5.78
C ARG A 280 21.04 12.54 -5.13
N HIS A 281 20.08 11.98 -5.87
CA HIS A 281 18.79 11.57 -5.33
C HIS A 281 18.95 10.25 -4.57
N GLU A 282 18.90 10.30 -3.24
CA GLU A 282 19.26 9.17 -2.37
C GLU A 282 18.41 7.92 -2.61
N GLN A 283 17.13 8.10 -2.98
CA GLN A 283 16.23 6.98 -3.23
C GLN A 283 16.43 6.33 -4.62
N GLY A 284 17.33 6.87 -5.43
CA GLY A 284 17.69 6.33 -6.73
C GLY A 284 16.93 6.90 -7.94
N PRO A 285 17.42 6.62 -9.16
CA PRO A 285 16.92 7.21 -10.40
C PRO A 285 15.50 6.77 -10.76
N LEU A 286 15.15 5.50 -10.57
CA LEU A 286 13.81 5.01 -10.84
C LEU A 286 12.80 5.70 -9.93
N HIS A 287 13.06 5.70 -8.62
CA HIS A 287 12.25 6.43 -7.66
C HIS A 287 12.11 7.90 -8.04
N HIS A 288 13.21 8.59 -8.37
CA HIS A 288 13.18 9.97 -8.82
C HIS A 288 12.27 10.17 -10.03
N TYR A 289 12.35 9.30 -11.05
CA TYR A 289 11.52 9.42 -12.23
C TYR A 289 10.03 9.25 -11.92
N LEU A 290 9.67 8.22 -11.15
CA LEU A 290 8.27 8.00 -10.76
C LEU A 290 7.74 9.17 -9.93
N ARG A 291 8.54 9.70 -9.00
CA ARG A 291 8.11 10.76 -8.07
C ARG A 291 8.08 12.15 -8.71
N PHE A 292 9.11 12.51 -9.48
CA PHE A 292 9.30 13.86 -10.01
C PHE A 292 9.47 13.85 -11.52
N GLY A 293 10.38 13.03 -12.04
CA GLY A 293 10.85 13.13 -13.42
C GLY A 293 9.75 13.05 -14.48
N TRP A 294 8.75 12.18 -14.32
CA TRP A 294 7.64 12.10 -15.26
C TRP A 294 6.78 13.37 -15.28
N LEU A 295 6.47 13.93 -14.10
CA LEU A 295 5.70 15.18 -13.96
C LEU A 295 6.46 16.38 -14.51
N GLU A 296 7.79 16.37 -14.37
CA GLU A 296 8.70 17.37 -14.92
C GLU A 296 8.91 17.23 -16.44
N GLY A 297 8.39 16.15 -17.05
CA GLY A 297 8.62 15.85 -18.47
C GLY A 297 10.07 15.48 -18.78
N ARG A 298 10.81 14.92 -17.81
CA ARG A 298 12.20 14.50 -18.00
C ARG A 298 12.29 13.40 -19.05
N ASP A 299 13.14 13.65 -20.04
CA ASP A 299 13.39 12.71 -21.12
C ASP A 299 14.15 11.47 -20.61
N VAL A 300 13.57 10.29 -20.82
CA VAL A 300 14.09 8.99 -20.37
C VAL A 300 15.02 8.28 -21.36
N GLY A 301 15.27 8.82 -22.55
CA GLY A 301 16.12 8.13 -23.52
C GLY A 301 15.40 7.57 -24.73
N ALA A 302 14.12 7.22 -24.56
CA ALA A 302 13.46 6.25 -25.40
C ALA A 302 12.74 6.86 -26.61
N MET A 303 12.89 6.22 -27.77
CA MET A 303 11.83 6.24 -28.79
C MET A 303 10.55 5.68 -28.14
N ARG A 304 9.45 6.44 -28.18
CA ARG A 304 8.13 5.88 -27.92
C ARG A 304 7.91 4.76 -28.93
N ALA A 305 7.58 3.55 -28.48
CA ALA A 305 7.21 2.48 -29.41
C ALA A 305 6.04 3.00 -30.28
N ALA A 306 6.22 2.93 -31.61
CA ALA A 306 5.23 3.38 -32.58
C ALA A 306 4.01 2.44 -32.63
#